data_AF-A0A916DG19-F1
#
_entry.id   AF-A0A916DG19-F1
#
_cell.length_a   1.000
_cell.length_b   1.000
_cell.length_c   1.000
_cell.angle_alpha   90.00
_cell.angle_beta   90.00
_cell.angle_gamma   90.00
#
_symmetry.space_group_name_H-M   'P 1'
#
loop_
_entity.id
_entity.type
_entity.pdbx_description
1 polymer ?
#
loop_
_entity_poly.entity_id
_entity_poly.type
_entity_poly.pdbx_seq_one_letter_code
_entity_poly.pdbx_strand_id
1 'polypeptide(L)'
;MTTSFAKETLPISLEEEMRHSYLDYAMSVIVGRALPDARDGLKPVHRRVLFAMHELGNDWNKAYKKSARIVGDVIGKYHPHGDTAVYDTIVRMAQDFSLRYMLVDGQGNFGSVDGDSAAAMRYTEVRMARIGHEMLADIEKETVDFGPNYDGSEQEPLILPAKIPNLLINGSSGIAVGMATNIPPHNLTETIAGCLAVLANPETSVDELLEVQEPRLSVDQRDHVHAEAVLQLRQLVEIVEDDLRDLAALELDDDAHAGLVRLVLQVGDAFDLLVVDQL
;
A
#
# COMPACT_ATOMS: atom_id res chain seq x y z
N MET A 1 -29.09 41.20 -33.89
CA MET A 1 -27.93 40.39 -34.31
C MET A 1 -27.77 39.26 -33.31
N THR A 2 -28.26 38.07 -33.64
CA THR A 2 -28.08 36.85 -32.83
C THR A 2 -26.80 36.18 -33.30
N THR A 3 -25.73 36.30 -32.51
CA THR A 3 -24.48 35.57 -32.75
C THR A 3 -24.75 34.09 -32.53
N SER A 4 -24.91 33.36 -33.63
CA SER A 4 -24.90 31.89 -33.65
C SER A 4 -23.50 31.44 -33.24
N PHE A 5 -23.32 31.01 -31.99
CA PHE A 5 -22.15 30.24 -31.60
C PHE A 5 -22.14 28.96 -32.43
N ALA A 6 -21.16 28.84 -33.34
CA ALA A 6 -20.94 27.58 -34.05
C ALA A 6 -20.48 26.54 -33.01
N LYS A 7 -21.37 25.61 -32.64
CA LYS A 7 -20.97 24.36 -32.00
C LYS A 7 -20.31 23.50 -33.09
N GLU A 8 -19.01 23.62 -33.23
CA GLU A 8 -18.23 22.66 -33.99
C GLU A 8 -18.25 21.33 -33.21
N THR A 9 -18.93 20.33 -33.75
CA THR A 9 -18.97 18.98 -33.18
C THR A 9 -18.08 18.08 -34.02
N LEU A 10 -16.95 17.66 -33.47
CA LEU A 10 -16.06 16.69 -34.11
C LEU A 10 -16.66 15.28 -33.91
N PRO A 11 -16.96 14.53 -34.97
CA PRO A 11 -17.40 13.15 -34.83
C PRO A 11 -16.22 12.30 -34.34
N ILE A 12 -16.39 11.63 -33.21
CA ILE A 12 -15.41 10.70 -32.63
C ILE A 12 -15.98 9.28 -32.73
N SER A 13 -15.15 8.31 -33.13
CA SER A 13 -15.55 6.90 -33.12
C SER A 13 -15.80 6.44 -31.68
N LEU A 14 -16.95 5.81 -31.42
CA LEU A 14 -17.27 5.27 -30.10
C LEU A 14 -16.22 4.25 -29.64
N GLU A 15 -15.75 3.38 -30.55
CA GLU A 15 -14.73 2.38 -30.25
C GLU A 15 -13.40 3.03 -29.84
N GLU A 16 -13.00 4.07 -30.56
CA GLU A 16 -11.75 4.80 -30.27
C GLU A 16 -11.84 5.54 -28.94
N GLU A 17 -12.96 6.23 -28.69
CA GLU A 17 -13.21 6.92 -27.43
C GLU A 17 -13.25 5.96 -26.24
N MET A 18 -13.95 4.83 -26.38
CA MET A 18 -14.01 3.81 -25.33
C MET A 18 -12.63 3.22 -25.02
N ARG A 19 -11.85 2.91 -26.05
CA ARG A 19 -10.49 2.38 -25.87
C ARG A 19 -9.59 3.41 -25.18
N HIS A 20 -9.63 4.66 -25.61
CA HIS A 20 -8.81 5.73 -25.04
C HIS A 20 -9.19 6.01 -23.58
N SER A 21 -10.46 6.28 -23.31
CA SER A 21 -10.98 6.53 -21.96
C SER A 21 -10.73 5.36 -21.00
N TYR A 22 -10.84 4.11 -21.48
CA TYR A 22 -10.54 2.93 -20.66
C TYR A 22 -9.05 2.84 -20.32
N LEU A 23 -8.16 3.04 -21.31
CA LEU A 23 -6.71 2.97 -21.09
C LEU A 23 -6.23 4.08 -20.16
N ASP A 24 -6.73 5.31 -20.31
CA ASP A 24 -6.39 6.44 -19.44
C ASP A 24 -6.79 6.17 -17.99
N TYR A 25 -8.01 5.66 -17.79
CA TYR A 25 -8.48 5.26 -16.46
C TYR A 25 -7.65 4.10 -15.89
N ALA A 26 -7.39 3.06 -16.68
CA ALA A 26 -6.63 1.89 -16.24
C ALA A 26 -5.22 2.28 -15.80
N MET A 27 -4.51 3.07 -16.60
CA MET A 27 -3.16 3.55 -16.27
C MET A 27 -3.16 4.45 -15.04
N SER A 28 -4.14 5.36 -14.92
CA SER A 28 -4.33 6.20 -13.74
C SER A 28 -4.52 5.37 -12.46
N VAL A 29 -5.30 4.29 -12.52
CA VAL A 29 -5.53 3.40 -11.36
C VAL A 29 -4.28 2.59 -11.01
N ILE A 30 -3.59 2.03 -12.01
CA ILE A 30 -2.40 1.19 -11.80
C ILE A 30 -1.29 2.03 -11.14
N VAL A 31 -0.92 3.15 -11.76
CA VAL A 31 0.23 3.97 -11.34
C VAL A 31 -0.12 4.94 -10.23
N GLY A 32 -1.30 5.57 -10.30
CA GLY A 32 -1.68 6.68 -9.42
C GLY A 32 -2.44 6.28 -8.17
N ARG A 33 -2.78 4.99 -7.98
CA ARG A 33 -3.66 4.59 -6.86
C ARG A 33 -3.36 3.22 -6.26
N ALA A 34 -3.36 2.17 -7.05
CA ALA A 34 -3.54 0.81 -6.54
C ALA A 34 -2.25 0.14 -6.08
N LEU A 35 -1.16 0.33 -6.82
CA LEU A 35 0.13 -0.31 -6.57
C LEU A 35 1.08 0.62 -5.80
N PRO A 36 1.92 0.08 -4.89
CA PRO A 36 2.99 0.85 -4.26
C PRO A 36 4.16 1.08 -5.23
N ASP A 37 4.99 2.09 -4.97
CA ASP A 37 6.30 2.19 -5.61
C ASP A 37 7.29 1.23 -4.92
N ALA A 38 8.11 0.52 -5.69
CA ALA A 38 9.05 -0.45 -5.14
C ALA A 38 10.13 0.17 -4.24
N ARG A 39 10.46 1.46 -4.47
CA ARG A 39 11.56 2.16 -3.80
C ARG A 39 11.22 2.56 -2.37
N ASP A 40 9.99 3.00 -2.12
CA ASP A 40 9.53 3.42 -0.78
C ASP A 40 8.41 2.54 -0.20
N GLY A 41 7.84 1.64 -1.00
CA GLY A 41 6.75 0.76 -0.60
C GLY A 41 5.42 1.48 -0.34
N LEU A 42 5.26 2.72 -0.80
CA LEU A 42 4.09 3.54 -0.52
C LEU A 42 3.23 3.76 -1.77
N LYS A 43 1.92 3.72 -1.57
CA LYS A 43 0.96 4.28 -2.53
C LYS A 43 0.91 5.81 -2.41
N PRO A 44 0.46 6.55 -3.44
CA PRO A 44 0.45 8.01 -3.42
C PRO A 44 -0.25 8.64 -2.20
N VAL A 45 -1.37 8.08 -1.74
CA VAL A 45 -2.08 8.59 -0.56
C VAL A 45 -1.23 8.51 0.72
N HIS A 46 -0.50 7.41 0.94
CA HIS A 46 0.37 7.27 2.13
C HIS A 46 1.52 8.28 2.07
N ARG A 47 2.15 8.42 0.91
CA ARG A 47 3.24 9.38 0.68
C ARG A 47 2.81 10.81 0.98
N ARG A 48 1.67 11.23 0.43
CA ARG A 48 1.09 12.57 0.65
C ARG A 48 0.73 12.81 2.11
N VAL A 49 0.20 11.82 2.81
CA VAL A 49 -0.08 11.92 4.26
C VAL A 49 1.22 12.16 5.04
N LEU A 50 2.24 11.32 4.84
CA LEU A 50 3.50 11.46 5.56
C LEU A 50 4.21 12.77 5.22
N PHE A 51 4.19 13.18 3.95
CA PHE A 51 4.76 14.46 3.50
C PHE A 51 4.03 15.66 4.11
N ALA A 52 2.70 15.69 4.10
CA ALA A 52 1.93 16.76 4.75
C ALA A 52 2.18 16.80 6.28
N MET A 53 2.35 15.64 6.93
CA MET A 53 2.72 15.60 8.35
C MET A 53 4.12 16.18 8.59
N HIS A 54 5.07 15.97 7.68
CA HIS A 54 6.40 16.56 7.71
C HIS A 54 6.36 18.08 7.53
N GLU A 55 5.66 18.57 6.51
CA GLU A 55 5.47 20.01 6.24
C GLU A 55 4.81 20.74 7.42
N LEU A 56 3.90 20.07 8.14
CA LEU A 56 3.27 20.61 9.34
C LEU A 56 4.16 20.55 10.59
N GLY A 57 5.39 20.03 10.50
CA GLY A 57 6.30 19.79 11.62
C GLY A 57 5.67 18.88 12.67
N ASN A 58 4.98 17.82 12.24
CA ASN A 58 4.29 16.86 13.11
C ASN A 58 5.19 15.66 13.47
N ASP A 59 6.40 15.96 13.94
CA ASP A 59 7.41 14.95 14.28
C ASP A 59 7.05 14.13 15.52
N TRP A 60 7.68 12.96 15.63
CA TRP A 60 7.51 12.02 16.73
C TRP A 60 7.75 12.61 18.12
N ASN A 61 8.58 13.66 18.23
CA ASN A 61 8.93 14.31 19.49
C ASN A 61 8.05 15.53 19.82
N LYS A 62 7.01 15.79 19.02
CA LYS A 62 6.05 16.88 19.22
C LYS A 62 4.76 16.35 19.85
N ALA A 63 3.91 17.28 20.28
CA ALA A 63 2.55 16.98 20.73
C ALA A 63 1.69 16.51 19.56
N TYR A 64 0.74 15.63 19.82
CA TYR A 64 -0.23 15.16 18.84
C TYR A 64 -1.05 16.32 18.25
N LYS A 65 -1.47 16.18 16.99
CA LYS A 65 -2.34 17.14 16.30
C LYS A 65 -3.64 16.45 15.91
N LYS A 66 -4.76 17.19 15.95
CA LYS A 66 -6.07 16.69 15.51
C LYS A 66 -5.98 16.09 14.10
N SER A 67 -6.50 14.88 13.92
CA SER A 67 -6.47 14.19 12.62
C SER A 67 -7.14 15.00 11.52
N ALA A 68 -8.25 15.69 11.85
CA ALA A 68 -8.94 16.61 10.93
C ALA A 68 -8.02 17.70 10.33
N ARG A 69 -7.01 18.17 11.09
CA ARG A 69 -6.04 19.15 10.58
C ARG A 69 -5.11 18.53 9.54
N ILE A 70 -4.65 17.30 9.77
CA ILE A 70 -3.77 16.58 8.84
C ILE A 70 -4.53 16.25 7.55
N VAL A 71 -5.74 15.70 7.69
CA VAL A 71 -6.63 15.39 6.56
C VAL A 71 -6.90 16.64 5.70
N GLY A 72 -7.20 17.78 6.34
CA GLY A 72 -7.45 19.03 5.64
C GLY A 72 -6.24 19.53 4.83
N ASP A 73 -5.03 19.42 5.37
CA ASP A 73 -3.80 19.84 4.67
C ASP A 73 -3.49 18.93 3.48
N VAL A 74 -3.65 17.61 3.66
CA VAL A 74 -3.45 16.63 2.58
C VAL A 74 -4.39 16.88 1.41
N ILE A 75 -5.68 17.09 1.66
CA ILE A 75 -6.65 17.32 0.58
C ILE A 75 -6.46 18.69 -0.06
N GLY A 76 -6.17 19.70 0.77
CA GLY A 76 -6.02 21.08 0.30
C GLY A 76 -4.81 21.28 -0.61
N LYS A 77 -3.75 20.48 -0.44
CA LYS A 77 -2.49 20.65 -1.19
C LYS A 77 -2.15 19.51 -2.14
N TYR A 78 -2.40 18.26 -1.77
CA TYR A 78 -1.76 17.12 -2.44
C TYR A 78 -2.74 16.07 -2.98
N HIS A 79 -3.89 15.85 -2.33
CA HIS A 79 -4.78 14.73 -2.63
C HIS A 79 -6.21 15.20 -2.96
N PRO A 80 -6.55 15.43 -4.24
CA PRO A 80 -7.84 16.00 -4.66
C PRO A 80 -8.97 14.97 -4.66
N HIS A 81 -9.07 14.17 -3.60
CA HIS A 81 -10.06 13.11 -3.40
C HIS A 81 -10.69 13.23 -2.00
N GLY A 82 -11.66 12.36 -1.72
CA GLY A 82 -12.45 12.43 -0.49
C GLY A 82 -11.63 12.35 0.79
N ASP A 83 -12.07 13.09 1.80
CA ASP A 83 -11.48 13.13 3.14
C ASP A 83 -11.46 11.78 3.84
N THR A 84 -12.48 10.97 3.61
CA THR A 84 -12.63 9.63 4.14
C THR A 84 -11.47 8.73 3.71
N ALA A 85 -11.07 8.78 2.43
CA ALA A 85 -9.96 7.96 1.94
C ALA A 85 -8.62 8.32 2.61
N VAL A 86 -8.39 9.62 2.83
CA VAL A 86 -7.20 10.11 3.53
C VAL A 86 -7.24 9.71 5.01
N TYR A 87 -8.38 9.88 5.67
CA TYR A 87 -8.51 9.54 7.08
C TYR A 87 -8.40 8.04 7.33
N ASP A 88 -9.02 7.20 6.50
CA ASP A 88 -8.90 5.75 6.59
C ASP A 88 -7.46 5.29 6.36
N THR A 89 -6.72 5.98 5.49
CA THR A 89 -5.28 5.74 5.29
C THR A 89 -4.49 6.07 6.56
N ILE A 90 -4.74 7.22 7.19
CA ILE A 90 -4.12 7.60 8.46
C ILE A 90 -4.45 6.57 9.55
N VAL A 91 -5.72 6.16 9.64
CA VAL A 91 -6.18 5.18 10.62
C VAL A 91 -5.42 3.86 10.44
N ARG A 92 -5.35 3.34 9.22
CA ARG A 92 -4.64 2.10 8.92
C ARG A 92 -3.14 2.18 9.26
N MET A 93 -2.51 3.33 9.01
CA MET A 93 -1.09 3.54 9.35
C MET A 93 -0.81 3.66 10.85
N ALA A 94 -1.86 3.83 11.67
CA ALA A 94 -1.81 3.94 13.12
C ALA A 94 -2.35 2.70 13.85
N GLN A 95 -2.69 1.63 13.13
CA GLN A 95 -3.15 0.35 13.68
C GLN A 95 -2.02 -0.67 13.69
N ASP A 96 -1.62 -1.12 14.88
CA ASP A 96 -0.58 -2.13 15.11
C ASP A 96 -0.99 -3.54 14.64
N PHE A 97 -2.29 -3.81 14.56
CA PHE A 97 -2.84 -5.03 13.98
C PHE A 97 -2.98 -4.98 12.46
N SER A 98 -2.81 -3.80 11.82
CA SER A 98 -2.84 -3.67 10.36
C SER A 98 -1.45 -3.55 9.74
N LEU A 99 -0.50 -2.92 10.42
CA LEU A 99 0.88 -2.77 9.94
C LEU A 99 1.83 -3.34 10.98
N ARG A 100 2.84 -4.07 10.51
CA ARG A 100 3.90 -4.60 11.37
C ARG A 100 4.68 -3.48 12.04
N TYR A 101 4.97 -2.41 11.32
CA TYR A 101 5.64 -1.22 11.81
C TYR A 101 4.82 0.03 11.47
N MET A 102 4.06 0.53 12.46
CA MET A 102 3.24 1.73 12.31
C MET A 102 4.06 2.95 11.89
N LEU A 103 3.61 3.66 10.85
CA LEU A 103 4.23 4.90 10.37
C LEU A 103 3.63 6.14 11.05
N VAL A 104 2.44 6.01 11.62
CA VAL A 104 1.73 7.06 12.36
C VAL A 104 1.49 6.60 13.81
N ASP A 105 1.73 7.49 14.75
CA ASP A 105 1.42 7.32 16.18
C ASP A 105 0.11 8.05 16.47
N GLY A 106 -0.92 7.31 16.88
CA GLY A 106 -2.28 7.80 17.11
C GLY A 106 -2.67 7.83 18.59
N GLN A 107 -3.41 8.87 18.97
CA GLN A 107 -4.06 9.00 20.27
C GLN A 107 -5.59 9.07 20.10
N GLY A 108 -6.30 8.15 20.72
CA GLY A 108 -7.76 8.02 20.64
C GLY A 108 -8.20 6.62 20.20
N ASN A 109 -9.45 6.47 19.78
CA ASN A 109 -9.96 5.20 19.26
C ASN A 109 -9.70 5.10 17.74
N PHE A 110 -8.79 4.20 17.37
CA PHE A 110 -8.42 3.89 15.98
C PHE A 110 -9.02 2.58 15.48
N GLY A 111 -10.05 2.05 16.14
CA GLY A 111 -10.70 0.79 15.79
C GLY A 111 -10.08 -0.40 16.50
N SER A 112 -10.59 -1.59 16.19
CA SER A 112 -10.20 -2.85 16.83
C SER A 112 -10.11 -3.99 15.82
N VAL A 113 -9.47 -5.10 16.22
CA VAL A 113 -9.40 -6.35 15.44
C VAL A 113 -10.78 -6.97 15.22
N ASP A 114 -11.74 -6.67 16.10
CA ASP A 114 -13.12 -7.16 16.04
C ASP A 114 -13.97 -6.46 14.96
N GLY A 115 -13.39 -5.47 14.27
CA GLY A 115 -14.04 -4.73 13.18
C GLY A 115 -14.69 -3.42 13.61
N ASP A 116 -14.43 -2.95 14.84
CA ASP A 116 -14.90 -1.62 15.25
C ASP A 116 -14.20 -0.55 14.42
N SER A 117 -15.00 0.36 13.86
CA SER A 117 -14.48 1.51 13.11
C SER A 117 -13.80 2.51 14.06
N ALA A 118 -12.80 3.23 13.53
CA ALA A 118 -12.18 4.33 14.25
C ALA A 118 -13.20 5.42 14.60
N ALA A 119 -12.93 6.15 15.68
CA ALA A 119 -13.70 7.35 15.99
C ALA A 119 -13.52 8.41 14.88
N ALA A 120 -14.46 9.35 14.77
CA ALA A 120 -14.36 10.41 13.79
C ALA A 120 -13.10 11.28 13.97
N MET A 121 -12.53 11.78 12.86
CA MET A 121 -11.27 12.56 12.83
C MET A 121 -11.21 13.83 13.70
N ARG A 122 -12.36 14.28 14.24
CA ARG A 122 -12.45 15.37 15.22
C ARG A 122 -12.04 14.95 16.64
N TYR A 123 -12.06 13.65 16.93
CA TYR A 123 -11.74 13.09 18.24
C TYR A 123 -10.33 12.51 18.32
N THR A 124 -9.83 11.96 17.21
CA THR A 124 -8.49 11.37 17.15
C THR A 124 -7.41 12.44 16.94
N GLU A 125 -6.21 12.15 17.43
CA GLU A 125 -5.02 12.95 17.23
C GLU A 125 -3.87 12.05 16.74
N VAL A 126 -2.97 12.60 15.93
CA VAL A 126 -1.86 11.86 15.33
C VAL A 126 -0.58 12.68 15.31
N ARG A 127 0.55 11.98 15.33
CA ARG A 127 1.89 12.46 14.96
C ARG A 127 2.64 11.38 14.20
N MET A 128 3.77 11.70 13.57
CA MET A 128 4.58 10.67 12.92
C MET A 128 5.16 9.73 13.96
N ALA A 129 5.15 8.42 13.69
CA ALA A 129 5.94 7.48 14.46
C ALA A 129 7.44 7.71 14.18
N ARG A 130 8.32 7.28 15.09
CA ARG A 130 9.78 7.41 14.88
C ARG A 130 10.24 6.78 13.56
N ILE A 131 9.76 5.57 13.27
CA ILE A 131 10.08 4.87 12.02
C ILE A 131 9.46 5.55 10.79
N GLY A 132 8.28 6.16 10.94
CA GLY A 132 7.67 6.99 9.89
C GLY A 132 8.52 8.22 9.55
N HIS A 133 9.15 8.84 10.56
CA HIS A 133 10.08 9.97 10.34
C HIS A 133 11.32 9.56 9.53
N GLU A 134 11.85 8.34 9.72
CA GLU A 134 12.99 7.81 8.93
C GLU A 134 12.66 7.66 7.43
N MET A 135 11.38 7.57 7.07
CA MET A 135 10.97 7.56 5.65
C MET A 135 11.27 8.90 4.95
N LEU A 136 11.25 10.02 5.69
CA LEU A 136 11.46 11.37 5.16
C LEU A 136 12.82 11.96 5.56
N ALA A 137 13.66 11.20 6.25
CA ALA A 137 14.96 11.67 6.66
C ALA A 137 15.77 12.14 5.43
N ASP A 138 16.33 13.35 5.54
CA ASP A 138 17.11 14.02 4.50
C ASP A 138 16.35 14.49 3.24
N ILE A 139 15.01 14.52 3.25
CA ILE A 139 14.20 14.97 2.10
C ILE A 139 14.52 16.40 1.62
N GLU A 140 14.92 17.29 2.55
CA GLU A 140 15.33 18.68 2.28
C GLU A 140 16.68 18.81 1.57
N LYS A 141 17.43 17.72 1.40
CA LYS A 141 18.78 17.73 0.81
C LYS A 141 18.77 17.35 -0.68
N GLU A 142 17.67 17.63 -1.37
CA GLU A 142 17.51 17.31 -2.80
C GLU A 142 17.76 15.82 -3.11
N THR A 143 17.38 14.92 -2.20
CA THR A 143 17.63 13.47 -2.33
C THR A 143 16.63 12.75 -3.24
N VAL A 144 15.50 13.38 -3.53
CA VAL A 144 14.41 12.82 -4.35
C VAL A 144 13.87 13.89 -5.28
N ASP A 145 13.32 13.46 -6.41
CA ASP A 145 12.65 14.35 -7.35
C ASP A 145 11.29 14.82 -6.79
N PHE A 146 11.01 16.10 -6.97
CA PHE A 146 9.71 16.72 -6.70
C PHE A 146 9.00 17.01 -8.02
N GLY A 147 7.66 16.92 -7.99
CA GLY A 147 6.80 17.30 -9.10
C GLY A 147 5.69 18.24 -8.63
N PRO A 148 5.08 19.00 -9.57
CA PRO A 148 3.95 19.85 -9.23
C PRO A 148 2.78 18.99 -8.70
N ASN A 149 2.06 19.52 -7.73
CA ASN A 149 0.80 18.95 -7.28
C ASN A 149 -0.28 19.04 -8.38
N TYR A 150 -1.50 18.59 -8.07
CA TYR A 150 -2.59 18.46 -9.04
C TYR A 150 -3.05 19.78 -9.71
N ASP A 151 -2.81 20.94 -9.09
CA ASP A 151 -3.15 22.27 -9.63
C ASP A 151 -1.93 23.15 -9.93
N GLY A 152 -0.73 22.61 -9.74
CA GLY A 152 0.55 23.29 -9.98
C GLY A 152 0.90 24.41 -9.01
N SER A 153 0.17 24.56 -7.90
CA SER A 153 0.45 25.58 -6.88
C SER A 153 1.47 25.17 -5.82
N GLU A 154 1.64 23.86 -5.61
CA GLU A 154 2.55 23.27 -4.62
C GLU A 154 3.47 22.24 -5.27
N GLN A 155 4.52 21.83 -4.55
CA GLN A 155 5.40 20.72 -4.93
C GLN A 155 5.17 19.51 -4.03
N GLU A 156 5.21 18.30 -4.58
CA GLU A 156 5.17 17.05 -3.83
C GLU A 156 6.28 16.09 -4.26
N PRO A 157 6.84 15.28 -3.33
CA PRO A 157 7.85 14.30 -3.68
C PRO A 157 7.24 13.15 -4.49
N LEU A 158 7.90 12.75 -5.57
CA LEU A 158 7.45 11.61 -6.39
C LEU A 158 7.63 10.28 -5.65
N ILE A 159 8.71 10.19 -4.87
CA ILE A 159 9.05 9.10 -3.94
C ILE A 159 9.61 9.68 -2.64
N LEU A 160 9.57 8.92 -1.55
CA LEU A 160 10.29 9.30 -0.32
C LEU A 160 11.73 8.78 -0.32
N PRO A 161 12.66 9.43 0.42
CA PRO A 161 14.02 8.93 0.60
C PRO A 161 14.10 7.50 1.15
N ALA A 162 13.15 7.11 2.01
CA ALA A 162 12.93 5.74 2.48
C ALA A 162 14.20 5.00 2.93
N LYS A 163 14.79 5.42 4.07
CA LYS A 163 16.00 4.78 4.63
C LYS A 163 15.82 3.33 5.10
N ILE A 164 14.58 2.84 5.10
CA ILE A 164 14.21 1.49 5.50
C ILE A 164 13.47 0.79 4.34
N PRO A 165 13.61 -0.54 4.19
CA PRO A 165 12.96 -1.30 3.13
C PRO A 165 11.46 -1.50 3.42
N ASN A 166 10.70 -0.40 3.45
CA ASN A 166 9.31 -0.35 3.92
C ASN A 166 8.38 -1.31 3.16
N LEU A 167 8.58 -1.48 1.85
CA LEU A 167 7.78 -2.43 1.05
C LEU A 167 7.84 -3.85 1.61
N LEU A 168 9.02 -4.31 2.04
CA LEU A 168 9.22 -5.66 2.54
C LEU A 168 8.77 -5.80 3.99
N ILE A 169 9.11 -4.81 4.84
CA ILE A 169 8.83 -4.92 6.28
C ILE A 169 7.35 -4.69 6.63
N ASN A 170 6.63 -3.90 5.84
CA ASN A 170 5.20 -3.63 6.05
C ASN A 170 4.30 -4.30 5.02
N GLY A 171 4.84 -4.76 3.90
CA GLY A 171 4.06 -5.34 2.83
C GLY A 171 3.18 -4.31 2.10
N SER A 172 2.35 -4.81 1.18
CA SER A 172 1.33 -4.00 0.53
C SER A 172 0.29 -4.90 -0.14
N SER A 173 -0.97 -4.50 -0.07
CA SER A 173 -2.09 -5.14 -0.77
C SER A 173 -2.77 -4.14 -1.70
N GLY A 174 -3.01 -4.48 -2.96
CA GLY A 174 -3.66 -3.59 -3.91
C GLY A 174 -4.32 -4.33 -5.06
N ILE A 175 -5.47 -3.83 -5.50
CA ILE A 175 -6.19 -4.34 -6.67
C ILE A 175 -6.28 -3.19 -7.68
N ALA A 176 -5.72 -3.40 -8.86
CA ALA A 176 -5.71 -2.44 -9.95
C ALA A 176 -6.59 -2.93 -11.11
N VAL A 177 -6.51 -2.28 -12.27
CA VAL A 177 -7.19 -2.75 -13.48
C VAL A 177 -6.34 -3.85 -14.13
N GLY A 178 -6.86 -5.08 -14.12
CA GLY A 178 -6.21 -6.24 -14.75
C GLY A 178 -5.05 -6.86 -13.96
N MET A 179 -4.78 -6.39 -12.74
CA MET A 179 -3.70 -6.93 -11.89
C MET A 179 -3.97 -6.69 -10.40
N ALA A 180 -3.29 -7.46 -9.56
CA ALA A 180 -3.32 -7.30 -8.10
C ALA A 180 -1.92 -7.55 -7.52
N THR A 181 -1.69 -7.01 -6.32
CA THR A 181 -0.47 -7.23 -5.54
C THR A 181 -0.84 -7.59 -4.10
N ASN A 182 -0.13 -8.54 -3.52
CA ASN A 182 -0.21 -8.88 -2.11
C ASN A 182 1.18 -9.32 -1.63
N ILE A 183 1.86 -8.45 -0.89
CA ILE A 183 3.21 -8.66 -0.35
C ILE A 183 3.08 -8.75 1.17
N PRO A 184 3.50 -9.86 1.80
CA PRO A 184 3.43 -10.01 3.25
C PRO A 184 4.50 -9.16 3.97
N PRO A 185 4.27 -8.77 5.24
CA PRO A 185 5.26 -8.06 6.04
C PRO A 185 6.38 -8.99 6.55
N HIS A 186 7.60 -8.48 6.61
CA HIS A 186 8.80 -9.19 7.06
C HIS A 186 9.44 -8.55 8.30
N ASN A 187 10.28 -9.30 9.02
CA ASN A 187 11.06 -8.75 10.13
C ASN A 187 12.12 -7.76 9.62
N LEU A 188 12.21 -6.59 10.26
CA LEU A 188 13.18 -5.56 9.89
C LEU A 188 14.63 -6.04 10.00
N THR A 189 14.98 -6.79 11.04
CA THR A 189 16.35 -7.27 11.27
C THR A 189 16.77 -8.23 10.19
N GLU A 190 15.91 -9.19 9.86
CA GLU A 190 16.15 -10.20 8.81
C GLU A 190 16.23 -9.54 7.44
N THR A 191 15.31 -8.61 7.15
CA THR A 191 15.30 -7.88 5.88
C THR A 191 16.60 -7.09 5.69
N ILE A 192 17.06 -6.37 6.72
CA ILE A 192 18.33 -5.63 6.66
C ILE A 192 19.52 -6.57 6.53
N ALA A 193 19.53 -7.70 7.24
CA ALA A 193 20.59 -8.71 7.10
C ALA A 193 20.67 -9.24 5.66
N GLY A 194 19.52 -9.54 5.05
CA GLY A 194 19.43 -9.92 3.64
C GLY A 194 19.94 -8.83 2.70
N CYS A 195 19.54 -7.57 2.90
CA CYS A 195 20.05 -6.45 2.11
C CYS A 195 21.58 -6.32 2.21
N LEU A 196 22.15 -6.47 3.42
CA LEU A 196 23.59 -6.42 3.64
C LEU A 196 24.32 -7.60 2.97
N ALA A 197 23.72 -8.80 2.95
CA ALA A 197 24.27 -9.95 2.25
C ALA A 197 24.34 -9.70 0.73
N VAL A 198 23.26 -9.20 0.11
CA VAL A 198 23.25 -8.84 -1.32
C VAL A 198 24.25 -7.73 -1.64
N LEU A 199 24.37 -6.73 -0.75
CA LEU A 199 25.35 -5.65 -0.91
C LEU A 199 26.80 -6.15 -0.85
N ALA A 200 27.08 -7.14 0.00
CA ALA A 200 28.40 -7.75 0.13
C ALA A 200 28.72 -8.70 -1.03
N ASN A 201 27.71 -9.43 -1.52
CA ASN A 201 27.82 -10.35 -2.65
C ASN A 201 26.58 -10.24 -3.57
N PRO A 202 26.68 -9.55 -4.71
CA PRO A 202 25.57 -9.42 -5.66
C PRO A 202 25.08 -10.75 -6.26
N GLU A 203 25.90 -11.80 -6.22
CA GLU A 203 25.56 -13.15 -6.72
C GLU A 203 24.92 -14.03 -5.64
N THR A 204 24.53 -13.45 -4.49
CA THR A 204 23.87 -14.20 -3.40
C THR A 204 22.62 -14.90 -3.94
N SER A 205 22.55 -16.21 -3.76
CA SER A 205 21.40 -17.00 -4.22
C SER A 205 20.18 -16.81 -3.33
N VAL A 206 19.00 -17.22 -3.80
CA VAL A 206 17.77 -17.18 -2.98
C VAL A 206 17.91 -18.05 -1.73
N ASP A 207 18.52 -19.23 -1.86
CA ASP A 207 18.73 -20.14 -0.72
C ASP A 207 19.65 -19.50 0.34
N GLU A 208 20.71 -18.82 -0.09
CA GLU A 208 21.62 -18.09 0.82
C GLU A 208 20.89 -16.91 1.50
N LEU A 209 19.98 -16.23 0.81
CA LEU A 209 19.17 -15.17 1.42
C LEU A 209 18.20 -15.71 2.48
N LEU A 210 17.58 -16.86 2.23
CA LEU A 210 16.72 -17.53 3.20
C LEU A 210 17.51 -17.91 4.45
N GLU A 211 18.73 -18.44 4.30
CA GLU A 211 19.60 -18.76 5.44
C GLU A 211 19.98 -17.52 6.26
N VAL A 212 20.30 -16.40 5.60
CA VAL A 212 20.62 -15.12 6.27
C VAL A 212 19.41 -14.53 6.99
N GLN A 213 18.21 -14.73 6.44
CA GLN A 213 16.95 -14.31 7.04
C GLN A 213 16.48 -15.23 8.19
N GLU A 214 17.16 -16.35 8.46
CA GLU A 214 16.86 -17.24 9.59
C GLU A 214 17.85 -17.14 10.79
N PRO A 215 17.95 -16.02 11.53
CA PRO A 215 18.50 -16.06 12.87
C PRO A 215 17.41 -16.54 13.86
N ARG A 216 17.20 -17.87 13.89
CA ARG A 216 16.44 -18.70 14.85
C ARG A 216 15.75 -18.03 16.07
N LEU A 217 14.50 -18.46 16.29
CA LEU A 217 13.84 -18.76 17.59
C LEU A 217 13.77 -17.61 18.61
N SER A 218 12.81 -16.70 18.46
CA SER A 218 12.45 -15.73 19.50
C SER A 218 11.53 -16.36 20.57
N VAL A 219 12.07 -17.26 21.40
CA VAL A 219 11.48 -17.55 22.72
C VAL A 219 11.47 -16.29 23.62
N ASP A 220 12.17 -15.23 23.20
CA ASP A 220 12.45 -14.00 23.97
C ASP A 220 11.74 -12.72 23.46
N GLN A 221 10.86 -12.79 22.45
CA GLN A 221 10.09 -11.61 21.98
C GLN A 221 8.59 -11.68 22.27
N ARG A 222 8.18 -12.44 23.30
CA ARG A 222 6.76 -12.69 23.60
C ARG A 222 5.89 -11.43 23.75
N ASP A 223 6.48 -10.27 24.06
CA ASP A 223 5.73 -9.02 24.22
C ASP A 223 5.45 -8.29 22.88
N HIS A 224 6.11 -8.67 21.77
CA HIS A 224 5.82 -8.16 20.41
C HIS A 224 5.20 -9.21 19.48
N VAL A 225 5.05 -10.46 19.95
CA VAL A 225 4.54 -11.62 19.19
C VAL A 225 3.03 -11.56 18.91
N HIS A 226 2.26 -10.64 19.52
CA HIS A 226 0.82 -10.56 19.26
C HIS A 226 0.47 -10.16 17.83
N ALA A 227 1.18 -9.21 17.23
CA ALA A 227 0.95 -8.84 15.83
C ALA A 227 1.47 -9.92 14.86
N GLU A 228 2.58 -10.57 15.19
CA GLU A 228 3.18 -11.65 14.38
C GLU A 228 2.28 -12.88 14.33
N ALA A 229 1.78 -13.35 15.47
CA ALA A 229 0.87 -14.48 15.52
C ALA A 229 -0.41 -14.19 14.73
N VAL A 230 -0.97 -12.97 14.84
CA VAL A 230 -2.23 -12.62 14.16
C VAL A 230 -2.05 -12.43 12.65
N LEU A 231 -0.92 -11.86 12.20
CA LEU A 231 -0.63 -11.65 10.77
C LEU A 231 -0.19 -12.94 10.07
N GLN A 232 0.65 -13.77 10.70
CA GLN A 232 1.10 -15.05 10.12
C GLN A 232 -0.01 -16.12 10.14
N LEU A 233 -0.86 -16.19 11.17
CA LEU A 233 -1.95 -17.20 11.24
C LEU A 233 -3.07 -16.99 10.19
N ARG A 234 -3.06 -15.88 9.45
CA ARG A 234 -4.08 -15.57 8.43
C ARG A 234 -3.55 -15.52 6.99
N GLN A 235 -2.25 -15.69 6.78
CA GLN A 235 -1.66 -15.78 5.44
C GLN A 235 -0.83 -17.04 5.31
N LEU A 236 -1.48 -18.12 4.87
CA LEU A 236 -0.81 -19.07 4.00
C LEU A 236 -0.55 -18.32 2.68
N VAL A 237 0.68 -17.89 2.46
CA VAL A 237 1.08 -17.38 1.15
C VAL A 237 1.30 -18.60 0.26
N GLU A 238 0.28 -18.89 -0.55
CA GLU A 238 0.44 -19.72 -1.74
C GLU A 238 1.20 -18.87 -2.77
N ILE A 239 2.46 -19.20 -3.03
CA ILE A 239 3.13 -18.72 -4.23
C ILE A 239 2.59 -19.58 -5.37
N VAL A 240 1.63 -19.04 -6.13
CA VAL A 240 1.18 -19.66 -7.38
C VAL A 240 2.16 -19.26 -8.48
N GLU A 241 3.23 -20.03 -8.61
CA GLU A 241 4.04 -20.11 -9.82
C GLU A 241 4.01 -21.59 -10.25
N ASP A 242 3.37 -21.86 -11.39
CA ASP A 242 3.30 -23.17 -12.06
C ASP A 242 2.73 -24.36 -11.26
N ASP A 243 1.39 -24.45 -11.22
CA ASP A 243 0.54 -25.65 -11.31
C ASP A 243 0.94 -27.00 -10.62
N LEU A 244 1.77 -27.00 -9.57
CA LEU A 244 2.11 -28.19 -8.80
C LEU A 244 1.80 -28.02 -7.31
N ARG A 245 0.81 -28.79 -6.86
CA ARG A 245 0.33 -28.86 -5.47
C ARG A 245 1.10 -29.90 -4.69
N ASP A 246 1.71 -29.52 -3.58
CA ASP A 246 2.02 -30.44 -2.48
C ASP A 246 1.59 -29.82 -1.14
N LEU A 247 0.78 -30.57 -0.38
CA LEU A 247 0.27 -30.24 0.96
C LEU A 247 0.86 -31.22 1.98
N ALA A 248 1.19 -30.73 3.18
CA ALA A 248 1.34 -31.58 4.36
C ALA A 248 0.81 -30.91 5.66
N ALA A 249 -0.27 -31.51 6.17
CA ALA A 249 -0.87 -31.64 7.52
C ALA A 249 -0.29 -30.91 8.76
N LEU A 250 -0.99 -30.64 9.87
CA LEU A 250 -2.41 -30.52 10.30
C LEU A 250 -2.34 -30.50 11.85
N GLU A 251 -3.12 -29.67 12.55
CA GLU A 251 -3.79 -30.11 13.78
C GLU A 251 -5.10 -29.32 13.93
N LEU A 252 -6.21 -30.06 13.88
CA LEU A 252 -7.59 -29.61 14.08
C LEU A 252 -7.93 -29.82 15.56
N ASP A 253 -8.62 -28.85 16.17
CA ASP A 253 -9.53 -29.16 17.28
C ASP A 253 -10.81 -28.31 17.19
N ASP A 254 -11.90 -28.89 17.67
CA ASP A 254 -13.25 -28.96 17.06
C ASP A 254 -14.22 -27.75 17.22
N ASP A 255 -15.21 -27.73 16.33
CA ASP A 255 -16.55 -27.09 16.36
C ASP A 255 -16.76 -25.54 16.35
N ALA A 256 -17.13 -25.00 15.17
CA ALA A 256 -18.48 -24.44 14.87
C ALA A 256 -18.50 -23.57 13.57
N HIS A 257 -18.81 -24.22 12.44
CA HIS A 257 -19.64 -23.74 11.31
C HIS A 257 -19.53 -22.27 10.83
N ALA A 258 -18.80 -22.06 9.73
CA ALA A 258 -19.15 -21.07 8.70
C ALA A 258 -18.63 -21.55 7.32
N GLY A 259 -19.54 -21.72 6.36
CA GLY A 259 -19.28 -22.37 5.07
C GLY A 259 -18.43 -21.54 4.11
N LEU A 260 -17.56 -22.24 3.36
CA LEU A 260 -16.79 -21.75 2.22
C LEU A 260 -17.73 -21.38 1.05
N VAL A 261 -17.70 -20.12 0.61
CA VAL A 261 -18.21 -19.73 -0.72
C VAL A 261 -17.02 -19.66 -1.68
N ARG A 262 -17.03 -20.58 -2.64
CA ARG A 262 -16.06 -20.70 -3.72
C ARG A 262 -16.43 -19.73 -4.85
N LEU A 263 -15.53 -18.82 -5.24
CA LEU A 263 -15.60 -18.16 -6.54
C LEU A 263 -14.50 -18.74 -7.43
N VAL A 264 -14.89 -19.56 -8.41
CA VAL A 264 -14.02 -20.01 -9.50
C VAL A 264 -14.26 -19.05 -10.66
N LEU A 265 -13.24 -18.30 -11.07
CA LEU A 265 -13.22 -17.65 -12.38
C LEU A 265 -12.25 -18.41 -13.27
N GLN A 266 -12.81 -19.25 -14.15
CA GLN A 266 -12.13 -19.71 -15.36
C GLN A 266 -12.08 -18.52 -16.33
N VAL A 267 -10.89 -18.02 -16.62
CA VAL A 267 -10.66 -17.23 -17.84
C VAL A 267 -10.07 -18.18 -18.85
N GLY A 268 -10.95 -18.90 -19.55
CA GLY A 268 -10.58 -19.57 -20.79
C GLY A 268 -10.59 -18.55 -21.93
N ASP A 269 -9.60 -18.65 -22.80
CA ASP A 269 -9.36 -17.82 -23.98
C ASP A 269 -10.62 -17.41 -24.74
N ALA A 270 -10.93 -16.11 -24.72
CA ALA A 270 -11.99 -15.52 -25.54
C ALA A 270 -11.52 -15.16 -26.96
N PHE A 271 -10.46 -15.80 -27.47
CA PHE A 271 -9.92 -15.52 -28.82
C PHE A 271 -9.83 -16.73 -29.77
N ASP A 272 -10.10 -17.95 -29.32
CA ASP A 272 -10.02 -19.16 -30.18
C ASP A 272 -11.36 -19.70 -30.69
N LEU A 273 -12.47 -18.95 -30.53
CA LEU A 273 -13.81 -19.34 -31.01
C LEU A 273 -14.31 -18.56 -32.23
N LEU A 274 -13.44 -17.82 -32.93
CA LEU A 274 -13.79 -17.04 -34.12
C LEU A 274 -13.06 -17.44 -35.41
N VAL A 275 -12.25 -18.50 -35.41
CA VAL A 275 -11.57 -19.00 -36.63
C VAL A 275 -11.56 -20.53 -36.71
N VAL A 276 -12.72 -21.20 -36.59
CA VAL A 276 -12.90 -22.56 -37.13
C VAL A 276 -14.36 -22.72 -37.58
N ASP A 277 -14.74 -22.02 -38.65
CA ASP A 277 -15.82 -22.47 -39.54
C ASP A 277 -15.69 -21.73 -40.90
N GLN A 278 -14.61 -22.04 -41.62
CA GLN A 278 -14.52 -22.03 -43.09
C GLN A 278 -13.12 -22.50 -43.54
N LEU A 279 -13.13 -23.65 -44.25
CA LEU A 279 -12.05 -24.40 -44.93
C LEU A 279 -11.31 -25.46 -44.10
#